data_AF-A0A2S9FP86-F1
#
_entry.id   AF-A0A2S9FP86-F1
#
_cell.length_a   1.000
_cell.length_b   1.000
_cell.length_c   1.000
_cell.angle_alpha   90.00
_cell.angle_beta   90.00
_cell.angle_gamma   90.00
#
_symmetry.space_group_name_H-M   'P 1'
#
loop_
_entity.id
_entity.type
_entity.pdbx_description
1 polymer ?
#
loop_
_entity_poly.entity_id
_entity_poly.type
_entity_poly.pdbx_seq_one_letter_code
_entity_poly.pdbx_strand_id
1 'polypeptide(L)'
;QVIMLGRPTLHRPVSALLADPAVPVYALTTGPRWPDVSGNSQATGTRAVTSGTPSAEWLSRCAQVNRHAVDAVRGQLAAHPLTTGLHVAAAVADAVGPGDQLVLGASNPVRDIA
;
A
#
# COMPACT_ATOMS: atom_id res chain seq x y z
N GLN A 1 10.51 -10.13 6.16
CA GLN A 1 9.97 -9.30 7.27
C GLN A 1 9.10 -8.19 6.69
N VAL A 2 8.20 -7.63 7.49
CA VAL A 2 7.37 -6.47 7.17
C VAL A 2 7.46 -5.47 8.32
N ILE A 3 7.63 -4.19 8.01
CA ILE A 3 7.42 -3.10 8.96
C ILE A 3 6.05 -2.50 8.66
N MET A 4 5.07 -2.74 9.53
CA MET A 4 3.70 -2.30 9.38
C MET A 4 3.53 -0.94 10.06
N LEU A 5 3.06 0.06 9.31
CA LEU A 5 2.77 1.40 9.84
C LEU A 5 1.26 1.61 10.01
N GLY A 6 0.84 2.10 11.18
CA GLY A 6 -0.57 2.44 11.42
C GLY A 6 -1.48 1.21 11.42
N ARG A 7 -2.60 1.25 10.69
CA ARG A 7 -3.63 0.19 10.61
C ARG A 7 -4.04 -0.10 9.16
N PRO A 8 -3.29 -0.91 8.41
CA PRO A 8 -3.59 -1.19 7.01
C PRO A 8 -4.74 -2.18 6.87
N THR A 9 -5.88 -1.73 6.34
CA THR A 9 -7.08 -2.55 6.12
C THR A 9 -7.62 -2.48 4.69
N LEU A 10 -6.91 -1.80 3.79
CA LEU A 10 -7.43 -1.44 2.47
C LEU A 10 -7.28 -2.58 1.44
N HIS A 11 -6.08 -3.14 1.33
CA HIS A 11 -5.71 -4.06 0.25
C HIS A 11 -5.76 -5.53 0.71
N ARG A 12 -6.48 -6.37 -0.04
CA ARG A 12 -6.52 -7.83 0.22
C ARG A 12 -5.13 -8.48 0.20
N PRO A 13 -4.21 -8.17 -0.74
CA PRO A 13 -2.85 -8.73 -0.71
C PRO A 13 -2.07 -8.37 0.56
N VAL A 14 -2.31 -7.19 1.14
CA VAL A 14 -1.68 -6.80 2.40
C VAL A 14 -2.21 -7.64 3.55
N SER A 15 -3.53 -7.84 3.63
CA SER A 15 -4.12 -8.74 4.63
C SER A 15 -3.59 -10.17 4.52
N ALA A 16 -3.43 -10.69 3.30
CA ALA A 16 -2.87 -12.02 3.07
C ALA A 16 -1.40 -12.11 3.52
N LEU A 17 -0.57 -11.10 3.20
CA LEU A 17 0.83 -11.06 3.62
C LEU A 17 0.98 -10.97 5.15
N LEU A 18 0.13 -10.19 5.82
CA LEU A 18 0.18 -10.03 7.28
C LEU A 18 -0.35 -11.24 8.04
N ALA A 19 -1.17 -12.07 7.38
CA ALA A 19 -1.65 -13.33 7.93
C ALA A 19 -0.64 -14.48 7.80
N ASP A 20 0.41 -14.33 6.98
CA ASP A 20 1.44 -15.36 6.79
C ASP A 20 2.36 -15.46 8.02
N PRO A 21 2.31 -16.58 8.78
CA PRO A 21 3.14 -16.75 9.97
C PRO A 21 4.64 -16.89 9.64
N ALA A 22 5.00 -17.18 8.39
CA ALA A 22 6.40 -17.26 7.97
C ALA A 22 7.05 -15.88 7.82
N VAL A 23 6.27 -14.79 7.85
CA VAL A 23 6.75 -13.43 7.67
C VAL A 23 6.77 -12.69 9.01
N PRO A 24 7.97 -12.37 9.57
CA PRO A 24 8.08 -11.53 10.74
C PRO A 24 7.47 -10.15 10.52
N VAL A 25 6.56 -9.72 11.40
CA VAL A 25 5.93 -8.38 11.35
C VAL A 25 6.38 -7.53 12.54
N TYR A 26 6.73 -6.27 12.28
CA TYR A 26 7.01 -5.26 13.30
C TYR A 26 6.01 -4.10 13.16
N ALA A 27 5.22 -3.81 14.19
CA ALA A 27 4.18 -2.79 14.12
C ALA A 27 4.68 -1.44 14.68
N LEU A 28 4.67 -0.40 13.87
CA LEU A 28 4.93 0.97 14.29
C LEU A 28 3.64 1.80 14.29
N THR A 29 3.26 2.32 15.45
CA THR A 29 2.04 3.12 15.64
C THR A 29 2.34 4.45 16.32
N THR A 30 1.51 5.46 16.08
CA THR A 30 1.68 6.79 16.71
C THR A 30 1.17 6.85 18.16
N GLY A 31 0.31 5.91 18.54
CA GLY A 31 -0.28 5.82 19.88
C GLY A 31 -0.22 4.38 20.43
N PRO A 32 -0.80 4.16 21.62
CA PRO A 32 -0.67 2.89 22.35
C PRO A 32 -1.48 1.75 21.73
N ARG A 33 -2.41 2.05 20.80
CA ARG A 33 -3.17 1.02 20.08
C ARG A 33 -2.34 0.54 18.89
N TRP A 34 -1.99 -0.74 18.89
CA TRP A 34 -1.51 -1.43 17.69
C TRP A 34 -2.60 -2.35 17.16
N PRO A 35 -2.69 -2.54 15.84
CA PRO A 35 -3.75 -3.35 15.29
C PRO A 35 -3.38 -4.85 15.31
N ASP A 36 -4.35 -5.67 15.69
CA ASP A 36 -4.32 -7.14 15.65
C ASP A 36 -4.52 -7.69 14.22
N VAL A 37 -4.00 -7.01 13.18
CA VAL A 37 -4.15 -7.52 11.80
C VAL A 37 -3.13 -8.60 11.48
N SER A 38 -2.04 -8.65 12.25
CA SER A 38 -1.07 -9.73 12.22
C SER A 38 -1.03 -10.38 13.60
N GLY A 39 -1.61 -11.57 13.76
CA GLY A 39 -1.38 -12.41 14.94
C GLY A 39 0.09 -12.82 15.12
N ASN A 40 0.99 -12.40 14.20
CA ASN A 40 2.41 -12.69 14.14
C ASN A 40 3.31 -11.45 14.34
N SER A 41 2.81 -10.39 15.01
CA SER A 41 3.65 -9.22 15.31
C SER A 41 4.73 -9.60 16.35
N GLN A 42 5.99 -9.49 15.96
CA GLN A 42 7.13 -9.80 16.82
C GLN A 42 7.44 -8.69 17.84
N ALA A 43 7.24 -7.43 17.46
CA ALA A 43 7.38 -6.29 18.37
C ALA A 43 6.52 -5.10 17.92
N THR A 44 6.25 -4.21 18.86
CA THR A 44 5.55 -2.94 18.64
C THR A 44 6.43 -1.76 19.02
N GLY A 45 6.23 -0.61 18.38
CA GLY A 45 6.97 0.62 18.69
C GLY A 45 6.35 1.84 18.05
N THR A 46 6.98 3.00 18.24
CA THR A 46 6.55 4.27 17.60
C THR A 46 7.51 4.74 16.52
N ARG A 47 8.74 4.22 16.53
CA ARG A 47 9.81 4.51 15.55
C ARG A 47 10.78 3.33 15.50
N ALA A 48 11.45 3.16 14.36
CA ALA A 48 12.55 2.22 14.23
C ALA A 48 13.90 2.90 14.53
N VAL A 49 14.84 2.14 15.10
CA VAL A 49 16.27 2.45 15.04
C VAL A 49 16.87 1.40 14.13
N THR A 50 17.28 1.81 12.93
CA THR A 50 17.68 0.89 11.87
C THR A 50 19.19 0.69 11.83
N SER A 51 19.61 -0.50 11.43
CA SER A 51 20.99 -0.83 11.09
C SER A 51 21.00 -1.56 9.74
N GLY A 52 22.13 -1.43 9.02
CA GLY A 52 22.25 -1.94 7.65
C GLY A 52 21.41 -1.17 6.63
N THR A 53 21.39 -1.70 5.40
CA THR A 53 20.66 -1.12 4.27
C THR A 53 20.04 -2.25 3.44
N PRO A 54 18.90 -2.03 2.77
CA PRO A 54 18.36 -3.02 1.84
C PRO A 54 19.35 -3.30 0.70
N SER A 55 19.35 -4.53 0.17
CA SER A 55 20.20 -4.87 -0.97
C SER A 55 19.73 -4.16 -2.24
N ALA A 56 20.67 -3.78 -3.11
CA ALA A 56 20.35 -3.15 -4.39
C ALA A 56 19.49 -4.05 -5.29
N GLU A 57 19.72 -5.37 -5.24
CA GLU A 57 18.92 -6.36 -5.96
C GLU A 57 17.46 -6.36 -5.49
N TRP A 58 17.23 -6.31 -4.18
CA TRP A 58 15.88 -6.25 -3.63
C TRP A 58 15.16 -4.97 -4.06
N LEU A 59 15.82 -3.82 -3.96
CA LEU A 59 15.25 -2.55 -4.40
C LEU A 59 14.94 -2.55 -5.91
N SER A 60 15.84 -3.09 -6.73
CA SER A 60 15.64 -3.22 -8.18
C SER A 60 14.44 -4.10 -8.50
N ARG A 61 14.32 -5.25 -7.83
CA ARG A 61 13.18 -6.17 -7.99
C ARG A 61 11.86 -5.50 -7.61
N CYS A 62 11.80 -4.81 -6.47
CA CYS A 62 10.60 -4.05 -6.08
C CYS A 62 10.24 -2.98 -7.11
N ALA A 63 11.24 -2.22 -7.60
CA ALA A 63 11.00 -1.19 -8.61
C ALA A 63 10.51 -1.78 -9.94
N GLN A 64 11.02 -2.94 -10.35
CA GLN A 64 10.56 -3.64 -11.55
C GLN A 64 9.12 -4.11 -11.42
N VAL A 65 8.78 -4.78 -10.31
CA VAL A 65 7.41 -5.27 -10.07
C VAL A 65 6.43 -4.11 -9.95
N ASN A 66 6.83 -3.00 -9.31
CA ASN A 66 6.02 -1.78 -9.25
C ASN A 66 5.72 -1.22 -10.64
N ARG A 67 6.74 -1.04 -11.49
CA ARG A 67 6.53 -0.58 -12.87
C ARG A 67 5.59 -1.50 -13.64
N HIS A 68 5.83 -2.82 -13.54
CA HIS A 68 4.99 -3.80 -14.22
C HIS A 68 3.52 -3.72 -13.79
N ALA A 69 3.24 -3.58 -12.49
CA ALA A 69 1.88 -3.44 -11.99
C ALA A 69 1.21 -2.14 -12.47
N VAL A 70 1.93 -1.01 -12.41
CA VAL A 70 1.42 0.29 -12.87
C VAL A 70 1.15 0.28 -14.38
N ASP A 71 2.08 -0.26 -15.17
CA ASP A 71 1.94 -0.34 -16.62
C ASP A 71 0.77 -1.25 -17.02
N ALA A 72 0.56 -2.35 -16.31
CA ALA A 72 -0.57 -3.24 -16.54
C ALA A 72 -1.91 -2.51 -16.30
N VAL A 73 -2.06 -1.81 -15.17
CA VAL A 73 -3.29 -1.05 -14.87
C VAL A 73 -3.53 0.05 -15.90
N ARG A 74 -2.52 0.87 -16.19
CA ARG A 74 -2.62 1.96 -17.17
C ARG A 74 -2.94 1.45 -18.57
N GLY A 75 -2.26 0.39 -19.01
CA GLY A 75 -2.48 -0.22 -20.31
C GLY A 75 -3.89 -0.78 -20.46
N GLN A 76 -4.41 -1.46 -19.44
CA GLN A 76 -5.77 -2.00 -19.46
C GLN A 76 -6.84 -0.92 -19.42
N LEU A 77 -6.65 0.15 -18.63
CA LEU A 77 -7.55 1.30 -18.63
C LEU A 77 -7.59 1.97 -20.00
N ALA A 78 -6.44 2.24 -20.61
CA ALA A 78 -6.38 2.88 -21.93
C ALA A 78 -7.03 2.04 -23.05
N ALA A 79 -6.97 0.70 -22.93
CA ALA A 79 -7.59 -0.21 -23.89
C ALA A 79 -9.09 -0.45 -23.65
N HIS A 80 -9.64 -0.05 -22.50
CA HIS A 80 -11.02 -0.34 -22.16
C HIS A 80 -12.00 0.61 -22.88
N PRO A 81 -13.06 0.10 -23.54
CA PRO A 81 -13.90 0.93 -24.42
C PRO A 81 -14.91 1.82 -23.68
N LEU A 82 -15.15 1.59 -22.39
CA LEU A 82 -16.14 2.31 -21.59
C LEU A 82 -15.48 2.99 -20.39
N THR A 83 -15.96 4.18 -20.05
CA THR A 83 -15.54 4.84 -18.81
C THR A 83 -16.12 4.11 -17.59
N THR A 84 -15.24 3.73 -16.67
CA THR A 84 -15.59 3.07 -15.39
C THR A 84 -15.23 3.96 -14.20
N GLY A 85 -15.61 3.56 -12.99
CA GLY A 85 -15.19 4.25 -11.76
C GLY A 85 -13.67 4.36 -11.63
N LEU A 86 -12.92 3.36 -12.09
CA LEU A 86 -11.45 3.37 -12.08
C LEU A 86 -10.87 4.41 -13.06
N HIS A 87 -11.55 4.69 -14.18
CA HIS A 87 -11.15 5.78 -15.07
C HIS A 87 -11.35 7.15 -14.41
N VAL A 88 -12.46 7.32 -13.67
CA VAL A 88 -12.72 8.55 -12.92
C VAL A 88 -11.68 8.74 -11.82
N ALA A 89 -11.38 7.68 -11.07
CA ALA A 89 -10.34 7.71 -10.04
C ALA A 89 -8.96 8.10 -10.60
N ALA A 90 -8.58 7.53 -11.75
CA ALA A 90 -7.34 7.88 -12.44
C ALA A 90 -7.31 9.37 -12.85
N ALA A 91 -8.40 9.87 -13.44
CA ALA A 91 -8.49 11.28 -13.84
C ALA A 91 -8.44 12.24 -12.64
N VAL A 92 -9.04 11.88 -11.51
CA VAL A 92 -8.96 12.66 -10.26
C VAL A 92 -7.52 12.63 -9.72
N ALA A 93 -6.87 11.46 -9.67
CA ALA A 93 -5.51 11.32 -9.17
C ALA A 93 -4.51 12.14 -10.00
N ASP A 94 -4.67 12.20 -11.32
CA ASP A 94 -3.82 12.99 -12.22
C ASP A 94 -4.03 14.51 -12.06
N ALA A 95 -5.18 14.95 -11.54
CA ALA A 95 -5.53 16.36 -11.38
C ALA A 95 -5.14 16.97 -10.02
N VAL A 96 -4.88 16.13 -9.00
CA VAL A 96 -4.55 16.59 -7.65
C VAL A 96 -3.14 17.21 -7.62
N GLY A 97 -3.05 18.43 -7.12
CA GLY A 97 -1.79 19.18 -7.00
C GLY A 97 -1.25 19.28 -5.57
N PRO A 98 -0.03 19.81 -5.40
CA PRO A 98 0.53 20.09 -4.08
C PRO A 98 -0.34 21.08 -3.30
N GLY A 99 -0.72 20.71 -2.07
CA GLY A 99 -1.54 21.54 -1.18
C GLY A 99 -3.04 21.24 -1.23
N ASP A 100 -3.51 20.43 -2.18
CA ASP A 100 -4.91 20.04 -2.26
C ASP A 100 -5.29 19.04 -1.15
N GLN A 101 -6.55 19.12 -0.71
CA GLN A 101 -7.14 18.14 0.18
C GLN A 101 -8.09 17.22 -0.59
N LEU A 102 -7.70 15.96 -0.75
CA LEU A 102 -8.53 14.93 -1.38
C LEU A 102 -9.36 14.17 -0.33
N VAL A 103 -10.68 14.13 -0.52
CA VAL A 103 -11.62 13.41 0.35
C VAL A 103 -12.24 12.24 -0.41
N LEU A 104 -12.14 11.04 0.16
CA LEU A 104 -12.53 9.80 -0.52
C LEU A 104 -13.62 9.04 0.24
N GLY A 105 -14.60 8.53 -0.50
CA GLY A 105 -15.56 7.57 0.04
C GLY A 105 -14.85 6.29 0.49
N ALA A 106 -15.18 5.80 1.69
CA ALA A 106 -14.54 4.66 2.35
C ALA A 106 -14.94 3.28 1.76
N SER A 107 -15.06 3.19 0.44
CA SER A 107 -15.40 1.98 -0.30
C SER A 107 -14.59 1.88 -1.60
N ASN A 108 -15.22 1.96 -2.76
CA ASN A 108 -14.54 1.89 -4.05
C ASN A 108 -13.64 3.12 -4.31
N PRO A 109 -14.04 4.38 -4.00
CA PRO A 109 -13.19 5.53 -4.33
C PRO A 109 -11.77 5.46 -3.74
N VAL A 110 -11.64 5.06 -2.48
CA VAL A 110 -10.32 4.88 -1.84
C VAL A 110 -9.55 3.68 -2.39
N ARG A 111 -10.24 2.64 -2.91
CA ARG A 111 -9.58 1.46 -3.51
C ARG A 111 -9.16 1.68 -4.95
N ASP A 112 -9.94 2.46 -5.69
CA ASP A 112 -9.69 2.76 -7.10
C ASP A 112 -8.56 3.79 -7.26
N ILE A 113 -8.30 4.63 -6.25
CA ILE A 113 -7.17 5.58 -6.22
C ILE A 113 -5.87 4.97 -5.69
N ALA A 114 -5.96 3.99 -4.79
CA ALA A 114 -4.82 3.48 -4.03
C ALA A 114 -3.90 2.51 -4.78
#